data_AF-A0A7Y4W5A2-F1
#
_entry.id   AF-A0A7Y4W5A2-F1
#
_cell.length_a   1.000
_cell.length_b   1.000
_cell.length_c   1.000
_cell.angle_alpha   90.00
_cell.angle_beta   90.00
_cell.angle_gamma   90.00
#
_symmetry.space_group_name_H-M   'P 1'
#
loop_
_entity.id
_entity.type
_entity.pdbx_description
1 polymer ?
#
loop_
_entity_poly.entity_id
_entity_poly.type
_entity_poly.pdbx_seq_one_letter_code
_entity_poly.pdbx_strand_id
1 'polypeptide(L)'
;MNTKSNIIASAEHAADRYFRCYEAHCVKPDVDTLFNLLNALHSLNDKLQKSCDVDFFAVHEFVALQALRNLFHHKGELLSEIRMVVPQDFLLITDIGFLCLVPRNLAEEAIAEIPKKRKAEDEPIVRSVFKWYKNVVNINPCIFNFSVHVFEKCEELGFDLTSAGYEMLKESYEFEVQNGYPHFVTGDISCHVGSIDAVISTVFADVV
;
A
#
# COMPACT_ATOMS: atom_id res chain seq x y z
N MET A 1 29.89 17.88 12.70
CA MET A 1 28.95 17.07 11.88
C MET A 1 27.91 18.02 11.31
N ASN A 2 27.77 18.00 9.98
CA ASN A 2 27.12 19.06 9.19
C ASN A 2 25.60 18.84 9.13
N THR A 3 24.80 19.89 9.25
CA THR A 3 23.33 19.85 9.29
C THR A 3 22.70 19.06 8.13
N LYS A 4 23.33 19.09 6.95
CA LYS A 4 22.91 18.27 5.79
C LYS A 4 22.99 16.75 6.03
N SER A 5 23.99 16.28 6.78
CA SER A 5 24.17 14.86 7.10
C SER A 5 23.08 14.34 8.05
N ASN A 6 22.65 15.17 9.01
CA ASN A 6 21.58 14.80 9.94
C ASN A 6 20.18 14.81 9.28
N ILE A 7 20.02 15.63 8.23
CA ILE A 7 18.76 15.74 7.50
C ILE A 7 18.54 14.49 6.63
N ILE A 8 19.55 14.05 5.88
CA ILE A 8 19.48 12.82 5.07
C ILE A 8 19.24 11.59 5.97
N ALA A 9 19.93 11.50 7.11
CA ALA A 9 19.71 10.43 8.08
C ALA A 9 18.26 10.34 8.57
N SER A 10 17.52 11.47 8.64
CA SER A 10 16.11 11.44 9.01
C SER A 10 15.22 10.81 7.93
N ALA A 11 15.57 10.90 6.65
CA ALA A 11 14.85 10.25 5.57
C ALA A 11 15.19 8.76 5.51
N GLU A 12 16.46 8.40 5.66
CA GLU A 12 16.92 7.00 5.77
C GLU A 12 16.20 6.28 6.92
N HIS A 13 16.20 6.86 8.13
CA HIS A 13 15.47 6.28 9.27
C HIS A 13 13.96 6.13 9.03
N ALA A 14 13.36 7.05 8.26
CA ALA A 14 11.95 6.96 7.92
C ALA A 14 11.68 5.85 6.89
N ALA A 15 12.56 5.67 5.91
CA ALA A 15 12.49 4.59 4.93
C ALA A 15 12.65 3.23 5.62
N ASP A 16 13.63 3.13 6.52
CA ASP A 16 13.90 1.93 7.28
C ASP A 16 12.73 1.58 8.23
N ARG A 17 12.04 2.59 8.78
CA ARG A 17 10.78 2.39 9.51
C ARG A 17 9.65 1.93 8.60
N TYR A 18 9.54 2.50 7.40
CA TYR A 18 8.53 2.10 6.42
C TYR A 18 8.69 0.61 6.06
N PHE A 19 9.91 0.16 5.76
CA PHE A 19 10.16 -1.24 5.44
C PHE A 19 9.89 -2.20 6.59
N ARG A 20 10.19 -1.83 7.85
CA ARG A 20 9.75 -2.62 9.02
C ARG A 20 8.23 -2.75 9.12
N CYS A 21 7.50 -1.67 8.83
CA CYS A 21 6.03 -1.73 8.80
C CYS A 21 5.50 -2.56 7.62
N TYR A 22 6.17 -2.48 6.47
CA TYR A 22 5.82 -3.26 5.28
C TYR A 22 6.02 -4.76 5.52
N GLU A 23 7.17 -5.15 6.09
CA GLU A 23 7.45 -6.53 6.50
C GLU A 23 6.39 -7.06 7.46
N ALA A 24 6.09 -6.31 8.52
CA ALA A 24 5.07 -6.70 9.50
C ALA A 24 3.71 -6.93 8.83
N HIS A 25 3.34 -6.06 7.88
CA HIS A 25 2.11 -6.20 7.11
C HIS A 25 2.13 -7.42 6.16
N CYS A 26 3.27 -7.76 5.57
CA CYS A 26 3.40 -8.94 4.71
C CYS A 26 3.36 -10.25 5.50
N VAL A 27 4.02 -10.30 6.66
CA VAL A 27 4.18 -11.52 7.46
C VAL A 27 2.96 -11.81 8.33
N LYS A 28 2.36 -10.77 8.91
CA LYS A 28 1.20 -10.89 9.79
C LYS A 28 0.19 -9.77 9.52
N PRO A 29 -0.48 -9.80 8.36
CA PRO A 29 -1.44 -8.77 7.99
C PRO A 29 -2.60 -8.72 8.99
N ASP A 30 -2.78 -7.55 9.59
CA ASP A 30 -3.93 -7.16 10.40
C ASP A 30 -4.18 -5.64 10.29
N VAL A 31 -5.28 -5.18 10.87
CA VAL A 31 -5.68 -3.76 10.81
C VAL A 31 -4.62 -2.82 11.41
N ASP A 32 -3.89 -3.27 12.43
CA ASP A 32 -2.86 -2.48 13.11
C ASP A 32 -1.60 -2.35 12.23
N THR A 33 -1.16 -3.44 11.61
CA THR A 33 -0.02 -3.43 10.68
C THR A 33 -0.33 -2.57 9.45
N LEU A 34 -1.56 -2.63 8.91
CA LEU A 34 -1.98 -1.73 7.83
C LEU A 34 -1.95 -0.26 8.27
N PHE A 35 -2.54 0.07 9.43
CA PHE A 35 -2.56 1.43 9.92
C PHE A 35 -1.14 1.98 10.18
N ASN A 36 -0.26 1.16 10.75
CA ASN A 36 1.13 1.50 10.97
C ASN A 36 1.88 1.72 9.66
N LEU A 37 1.68 0.86 8.66
CA LEU A 37 2.25 1.00 7.33
C LEU A 37 1.78 2.30 6.68
N LEU A 38 0.47 2.60 6.70
CA LEU A 38 -0.06 3.81 6.11
C LEU A 38 0.52 5.09 6.76
N ASN A 39 0.69 5.08 8.09
CA ASN A 39 1.33 6.19 8.78
C ASN A 39 2.83 6.31 8.49
N ALA A 40 3.53 5.19 8.31
CA ALA A 40 4.93 5.18 7.93
C ALA A 40 5.13 5.72 6.51
N LEU A 41 4.23 5.35 5.57
CA LEU A 41 4.16 5.85 4.19
C LEU A 41 4.14 7.38 4.15
N HIS A 42 3.26 7.99 4.94
CA HIS A 42 3.13 9.45 4.98
C HIS A 42 4.35 10.08 5.63
N SER A 43 4.82 9.50 6.74
CA SER A 43 5.99 9.99 7.46
C SER A 43 7.23 9.99 6.56
N LEU A 44 7.41 8.94 5.76
CA LEU A 44 8.50 8.82 4.79
C LEU A 44 8.43 9.95 3.75
N ASN A 45 7.29 10.13 3.09
CA ASN A 45 7.11 11.21 2.11
C ASN A 45 7.43 12.59 2.71
N ASP A 46 6.94 12.83 3.92
CA ASP A 46 7.21 14.08 4.65
C ASP A 46 8.70 14.31 4.92
N LYS A 47 9.46 13.25 5.20
CA LYS A 47 10.89 13.33 5.45
C LYS A 47 11.69 13.46 4.17
N LEU A 48 11.31 12.75 3.11
CA LEU A 48 11.93 12.89 1.79
C LEU A 48 11.78 14.32 1.27
N GLN A 49 10.58 14.91 1.36
CA GLN A 49 10.36 16.28 0.89
C GLN A 49 11.23 17.29 1.65
N LYS A 50 11.36 17.12 2.97
CA LYS A 50 12.15 18.03 3.82
C LYS A 50 13.66 17.84 3.65
N SER A 51 14.10 16.64 3.29
CA SER A 51 15.51 16.25 3.39
C SER A 51 16.22 16.14 2.06
N CYS A 52 15.48 15.74 1.04
CA CYS A 52 15.97 15.40 -0.28
C CYS A 52 15.27 16.21 -1.39
N ASP A 53 14.26 17.02 -1.04
CA ASP A 53 13.42 17.78 -1.99
C ASP A 53 12.77 16.88 -3.06
N VAL A 54 12.35 15.68 -2.63
CA VAL A 54 11.62 14.71 -3.45
C VAL A 54 10.39 14.22 -2.71
N ASP A 55 9.36 13.84 -3.46
CA ASP A 55 8.11 13.29 -2.93
C ASP A 55 7.58 12.17 -3.83
N PHE A 56 6.45 11.59 -3.40
CA PHE A 56 5.72 10.55 -4.13
C PHE A 56 4.39 11.05 -4.70
N PHE A 57 4.12 12.35 -4.80
CA PHE A 57 2.85 12.84 -5.35
C PHE A 57 2.67 12.51 -6.83
N ALA A 58 3.77 12.25 -7.56
CA ALA A 58 3.74 11.73 -8.93
C ALA A 58 3.49 10.21 -9.00
N VAL A 59 3.52 9.49 -7.88
CA VAL A 59 3.26 8.05 -7.81
C VAL A 59 1.78 7.82 -7.49
N HIS A 60 1.07 7.17 -8.41
CA HIS A 60 -0.37 7.00 -8.32
C HIS A 60 -0.80 6.20 -7.07
N GLU A 61 -0.06 5.15 -6.74
CA GLU A 61 -0.30 4.32 -5.58
C GLU A 61 -0.17 5.11 -4.28
N PHE A 62 0.82 6.01 -4.19
CA PHE A 62 0.97 6.90 -3.04
C PHE A 62 -0.26 7.79 -2.85
N VAL A 63 -0.74 8.42 -3.93
CA VAL A 63 -1.93 9.29 -3.89
C VAL A 63 -3.15 8.53 -3.37
N ALA A 64 -3.35 7.30 -3.84
CA ALA A 64 -4.46 6.45 -3.42
C ALA A 64 -4.34 6.00 -1.96
N LEU A 65 -3.17 5.51 -1.54
CA LEU A 65 -2.94 5.09 -0.14
C LEU A 65 -2.99 6.28 0.82
N GLN A 66 -2.56 7.46 0.39
CA GLN A 66 -2.67 8.69 1.17
C GLN A 66 -4.13 9.08 1.43
N ALA A 67 -5.02 8.91 0.45
CA ALA A 67 -6.45 9.17 0.63
C ALA A 67 -7.05 8.26 1.71
N LEU A 68 -6.77 6.95 1.66
CA LEU A 68 -7.20 5.99 2.69
C LEU A 68 -6.62 6.31 4.05
N ARG A 69 -5.32 6.58 4.11
CA ARG A 69 -4.64 6.99 5.33
C ARG A 69 -5.33 8.20 5.96
N ASN A 70 -5.66 9.22 5.17
CA ASN A 70 -6.30 10.43 5.69
C ASN A 70 -7.67 10.12 6.31
N LEU A 71 -8.48 9.29 5.66
CA LEU A 71 -9.75 8.82 6.21
C LEU A 71 -9.54 8.11 7.55
N PHE A 72 -8.67 7.11 7.61
CA PHE A 72 -8.44 6.32 8.82
C PHE A 72 -7.75 7.10 9.95
N HIS A 73 -6.96 8.12 9.61
CA HIS A 73 -6.36 9.00 10.61
C HIS A 73 -7.43 9.82 11.35
N HIS A 74 -8.51 10.19 10.67
CA HIS A 74 -9.63 10.93 11.25
C HIS A 74 -10.72 10.01 11.82
N LYS A 75 -10.87 8.82 11.27
CA LYS A 75 -11.94 7.85 11.58
C LYS A 75 -11.36 6.45 11.80
N GLY A 76 -10.50 6.32 12.82
CA GLY A 76 -9.77 5.09 13.08
C GLY A 76 -10.65 3.85 13.33
N GLU A 77 -11.88 4.04 13.77
CA GLU A 77 -12.87 2.96 13.96
C GLU A 77 -13.22 2.21 12.66
N LEU A 78 -13.12 2.88 11.50
CA LEU A 78 -13.41 2.29 10.19
C LEU A 78 -12.40 1.20 9.78
N LEU A 79 -11.22 1.17 10.40
CA LEU A 79 -10.23 0.11 10.17
C LEU A 79 -10.80 -1.27 10.53
N SER A 80 -11.73 -1.34 11.48
CA SER A 80 -12.37 -2.60 11.90
C SER A 80 -13.24 -3.23 10.81
N GLU A 81 -13.58 -2.50 9.74
CA GLU A 81 -14.34 -3.00 8.59
C GLU A 81 -13.44 -3.62 7.51
N ILE A 82 -12.12 -3.41 7.60
CA ILE A 82 -11.16 -3.98 6.65
C ILE A 82 -11.04 -5.49 6.89
N ARG A 83 -10.89 -6.25 5.81
CA ARG A 83 -10.73 -7.70 5.86
C ARG A 83 -9.45 -8.10 5.15
N MET A 84 -8.66 -8.95 5.78
CA MET A 84 -7.46 -9.53 5.19
C MET A 84 -7.70 -11.02 5.04
N VAL A 85 -7.57 -11.51 3.81
CA VAL A 85 -7.94 -12.88 3.47
C VAL A 85 -6.88 -13.53 2.62
N VAL A 86 -6.67 -14.82 2.86
CA VAL A 86 -5.74 -15.64 2.09
C VAL A 86 -6.50 -16.18 0.86
N PRO A 87 -6.09 -15.84 -0.39
CA PRO A 87 -6.80 -16.23 -1.61
C PRO A 87 -7.10 -17.73 -1.72
N GLN A 88 -6.18 -18.57 -1.21
CA GLN A 88 -6.26 -20.02 -1.26
C GLN A 88 -7.46 -20.58 -0.48
N ASP A 89 -7.89 -19.91 0.60
CA ASP A 89 -9.07 -20.30 1.38
C ASP A 89 -10.37 -20.23 0.58
N PHE A 90 -10.33 -19.53 -0.56
CA PHE A 90 -11.47 -19.19 -1.38
C PHE A 90 -11.35 -19.66 -2.84
N LEU A 91 -10.35 -20.49 -3.16
CA LEU A 91 -10.05 -20.94 -4.53
C LEU A 91 -9.86 -19.78 -5.52
N LEU A 92 -9.30 -18.68 -5.04
CA LEU A 92 -8.95 -17.53 -5.86
C LEU A 92 -7.53 -17.67 -6.42
N ILE A 93 -7.36 -17.29 -7.68
CA ILE A 93 -6.06 -17.21 -8.35
C ILE A 93 -5.69 -15.74 -8.46
N THR A 94 -4.53 -15.38 -7.92
CA THR A 94 -3.98 -14.02 -7.96
C THR A 94 -2.45 -14.07 -7.82
N ASP A 95 -1.77 -13.00 -8.16
CA ASP A 95 -0.31 -12.85 -8.11
C ASP A 95 0.21 -12.27 -6.76
N ILE A 96 -0.66 -12.20 -5.75
CA ILE A 96 -0.37 -11.67 -4.41
C ILE A 96 -0.66 -12.69 -3.30
N GLY A 97 0.11 -12.63 -2.22
CA GLY A 97 0.03 -13.60 -1.11
C GLY A 97 -1.23 -13.51 -0.24
N PHE A 98 -1.85 -12.33 -0.17
CA PHE A 98 -3.11 -12.10 0.53
C PHE A 98 -3.91 -10.99 -0.14
N LEU A 99 -5.20 -10.88 0.14
CA LEU A 99 -6.03 -9.74 -0.26
C LEU A 99 -6.22 -8.80 0.94
N CYS A 100 -6.15 -7.49 0.68
CA CYS A 100 -6.49 -6.46 1.65
C CYS A 100 -7.75 -5.76 1.16
N LEU A 101 -8.90 -6.14 1.71
CA LEU A 101 -10.21 -5.77 1.21
C LEU A 101 -10.81 -4.65 2.05
N VAL A 102 -11.11 -3.54 1.40
CA VAL A 102 -11.78 -2.38 1.96
C VAL A 102 -13.23 -2.35 1.43
N PRO A 103 -14.24 -2.16 2.28
CA PRO A 103 -15.60 -1.89 1.82
C PRO A 103 -15.64 -0.72 0.84
N ARG A 104 -16.43 -0.85 -0.23
CA ARG A 104 -16.50 0.16 -1.29
C ARG A 104 -16.96 1.52 -0.78
N ASN A 105 -17.92 1.56 0.13
CA ASN A 105 -18.37 2.81 0.77
C ASN A 105 -17.21 3.54 1.44
N LEU A 106 -16.30 2.83 2.12
CA LEU A 106 -15.13 3.45 2.75
C LEU A 106 -14.12 3.96 1.72
N ALA A 107 -13.90 3.21 0.64
CA ALA A 107 -13.04 3.69 -0.45
C ALA A 107 -13.63 4.93 -1.15
N GLU A 108 -14.94 4.97 -1.37
CA GLU A 108 -15.65 6.14 -1.92
C GLU A 108 -15.62 7.32 -0.93
N GLU A 109 -15.68 7.06 0.37
CA GLU A 109 -15.56 8.08 1.42
C GLU A 109 -14.15 8.69 1.45
N ALA A 110 -13.10 7.86 1.37
CA ALA A 110 -11.73 8.34 1.23
C ALA A 110 -11.55 9.22 -0.02
N ILE A 111 -12.17 8.83 -1.13
CA ILE A 111 -12.23 9.65 -2.35
C ILE A 111 -12.96 10.97 -2.07
N ALA A 112 -14.11 10.95 -1.39
CA ALA A 112 -14.90 12.14 -1.08
C ALA A 112 -14.17 13.15 -0.18
N GLU A 113 -13.30 12.68 0.70
CA GLU A 113 -12.49 13.53 1.59
C GLU A 113 -11.27 14.19 0.91
N ILE A 114 -10.96 13.80 -0.35
CA ILE A 114 -9.90 14.45 -1.11
C ILE A 114 -10.20 15.96 -1.23
N PRO A 115 -9.23 16.85 -0.91
CA PRO A 115 -9.43 18.30 -0.98
C PRO A 115 -9.91 18.75 -2.36
N LYS A 116 -10.92 19.64 -2.41
CA LYS A 116 -11.53 20.14 -3.66
C LYS A 116 -10.52 20.60 -4.71
N LYS A 117 -9.39 21.16 -4.28
CA LYS A 117 -8.32 21.65 -5.17
C LYS A 117 -7.61 20.53 -5.94
N ARG A 118 -7.48 19.33 -5.37
CA ARG A 118 -6.84 18.18 -6.01
C ARG A 118 -7.83 17.12 -6.49
N LYS A 119 -9.09 17.19 -6.05
CA LYS A 119 -10.15 16.23 -6.35
C LYS A 119 -10.23 15.80 -7.82
N ALA A 120 -10.14 16.75 -8.75
CA ALA A 120 -10.23 16.47 -10.18
C ALA A 120 -9.03 15.68 -10.73
N GLU A 121 -7.87 15.78 -10.08
CA GLU A 121 -6.63 15.11 -10.45
C GLU A 121 -6.49 13.77 -9.71
N ASP A 122 -6.71 13.76 -8.39
CA ASP A 122 -6.49 12.58 -7.56
C ASP A 122 -7.59 11.52 -7.71
N GLU A 123 -8.86 11.90 -7.88
CA GLU A 123 -9.96 10.91 -7.92
C GLU A 123 -9.79 9.89 -9.06
N PRO A 124 -9.49 10.29 -10.31
CA PRO A 124 -9.19 9.34 -11.38
C PRO A 124 -8.04 8.41 -11.04
N ILE A 125 -6.99 8.92 -10.38
CA ILE A 125 -5.84 8.15 -9.93
C ILE A 125 -6.27 7.05 -8.96
N VAL A 126 -6.98 7.42 -7.87
CA VAL A 126 -7.45 6.45 -6.86
C VAL A 126 -8.31 5.36 -7.51
N ARG A 127 -9.21 5.75 -8.42
CA ARG A 127 -10.07 4.80 -9.15
C ARG A 127 -9.28 3.85 -10.04
N SER A 128 -8.13 4.28 -10.58
CA SER A 128 -7.34 3.49 -11.52
C SER A 128 -6.43 2.44 -10.87
N VAL A 129 -5.88 2.71 -9.68
CA VAL A 129 -4.89 1.83 -9.03
C VAL A 129 -5.51 0.84 -8.05
N PHE A 130 -6.66 1.17 -7.48
CA PHE A 130 -7.42 0.22 -6.66
C PHE A 130 -8.16 -0.80 -7.52
N LYS A 131 -8.32 -2.02 -6.98
CA LYS A 131 -9.03 -3.09 -7.67
C LYS A 131 -10.45 -3.23 -7.13
N TRP A 132 -11.41 -2.77 -7.91
CA TRP A 132 -12.82 -2.68 -7.53
C TRP A 132 -13.57 -3.95 -7.90
N TYR A 133 -14.18 -4.59 -6.90
CA TYR A 133 -14.99 -5.80 -7.06
C TYR A 133 -16.35 -5.61 -6.37
N LYS A 134 -17.37 -5.23 -7.15
CA LYS A 134 -18.74 -4.94 -6.65
C LYS A 134 -18.77 -3.98 -5.45
N ASN A 135 -18.89 -4.49 -4.23
CA ASN A 135 -18.99 -3.76 -2.97
C ASN A 135 -17.68 -3.76 -2.16
N VAL A 136 -16.59 -4.31 -2.69
CA VAL A 136 -15.28 -4.35 -2.03
C VAL A 136 -14.19 -3.86 -2.96
N VAL A 137 -13.07 -3.45 -2.38
CA VAL A 137 -11.91 -2.92 -3.07
C VAL A 137 -10.66 -3.59 -2.53
N ASN A 138 -9.90 -4.28 -3.38
CA ASN A 138 -8.61 -4.83 -3.00
C ASN A 138 -7.54 -3.75 -3.16
N ILE A 139 -6.89 -3.39 -2.06
CA ILE A 139 -5.86 -2.36 -2.00
C ILE A 139 -4.44 -2.95 -1.91
N ASN A 140 -4.31 -4.25 -1.67
CA ASN A 140 -2.99 -4.87 -1.51
C ASN A 140 -2.06 -4.70 -2.73
N PRO A 141 -2.54 -4.77 -3.99
CA PRO A 141 -1.69 -4.51 -5.17
C PRO A 141 -1.09 -3.11 -5.16
N CYS A 142 -1.90 -2.13 -4.73
CA CYS A 142 -1.47 -0.74 -4.60
C CYS A 142 -0.41 -0.59 -3.48
N ILE A 143 -0.56 -1.30 -2.36
CA ILE A 143 0.45 -1.34 -1.29
C ILE A 143 1.77 -1.93 -1.82
N PHE A 144 1.72 -3.09 -2.47
CA PHE A 144 2.90 -3.76 -3.00
C PHE A 144 3.63 -2.88 -4.03
N ASN A 145 2.92 -2.39 -5.04
CA ASN A 145 3.49 -1.58 -6.10
C ASN A 145 4.08 -0.27 -5.56
N PHE A 146 3.46 0.34 -4.53
CA PHE A 146 4.06 1.48 -3.85
C PHE A 146 5.36 1.12 -3.14
N SER A 147 5.44 -0.03 -2.47
CA SER A 147 6.68 -0.50 -1.81
C SER A 147 7.84 -0.65 -2.80
N VAL A 148 7.56 -1.13 -4.02
CA VAL A 148 8.55 -1.20 -5.11
C VAL A 148 9.06 0.21 -5.47
N HIS A 149 8.16 1.18 -5.64
CA HIS A 149 8.56 2.57 -5.89
C HIS A 149 9.37 3.19 -4.74
N VAL A 150 9.05 2.85 -3.49
CA VAL A 150 9.85 3.28 -2.34
C VAL A 150 11.25 2.69 -2.39
N PHE A 151 11.37 1.40 -2.73
CA PHE A 151 12.66 0.73 -2.90
C PHE A 151 13.49 1.39 -4.00
N GLU A 152 12.95 1.52 -5.20
CA GLU A 152 13.63 2.19 -6.33
C GLU A 152 14.09 3.60 -5.96
N LYS A 153 13.27 4.36 -5.23
CA LYS A 153 13.63 5.70 -4.77
C LYS A 153 14.75 5.69 -3.74
N CYS A 154 14.78 4.72 -2.82
CA CYS A 154 15.85 4.60 -1.84
C CYS A 154 17.18 4.22 -2.50
N GLU A 155 17.15 3.31 -3.49
CA GLU A 155 18.32 2.95 -4.30
C GLU A 155 18.84 4.16 -5.09
N GLU A 156 17.96 4.94 -5.73
CA GLU A 156 18.32 6.16 -6.48
C GLU A 156 19.00 7.21 -5.57
N LEU A 157 18.51 7.34 -4.34
CA LEU A 157 19.06 8.28 -3.35
C LEU A 157 20.33 7.75 -2.65
N GLY A 158 20.69 6.48 -2.88
CA GLY A 158 21.86 5.83 -2.26
C GLY A 158 21.73 5.68 -0.74
N PHE A 159 20.51 5.41 -0.25
CA PHE A 159 20.27 5.18 1.17
C PHE A 159 20.88 3.85 1.65
N ASP A 160 21.51 3.87 2.82
CA ASP A 160 22.06 2.66 3.46
C ASP A 160 21.02 2.06 4.42
N LEU A 161 20.11 1.25 3.88
CA LEU A 161 19.02 0.63 4.63
C LEU A 161 19.37 -0.81 5.00
N THR A 162 18.99 -1.24 6.21
CA THR A 162 19.37 -2.57 6.74
C THR A 162 18.21 -3.28 7.45
N SER A 163 16.98 -2.77 7.33
CA SER A 163 15.81 -3.44 7.89
C SER A 163 15.51 -4.74 7.14
N ALA A 164 15.02 -5.76 7.86
CA ALA A 164 14.65 -7.04 7.27
C ALA A 164 13.61 -6.90 6.16
N GLY A 165 12.63 -5.99 6.31
CA GLY A 165 11.69 -5.66 5.23
C GLY A 165 12.31 -5.08 3.96
N TYR A 166 13.41 -4.32 4.07
CA TYR A 166 14.13 -3.80 2.90
C TYR A 166 14.86 -4.94 2.20
N GLU A 167 15.61 -5.76 2.96
CA GLU A 167 16.32 -6.93 2.41
C GLU A 167 15.37 -7.94 1.77
N MET A 168 14.21 -8.20 2.40
CA MET A 168 13.16 -9.06 1.84
C MET A 168 12.70 -8.59 0.45
N LEU A 169 12.45 -7.27 0.30
CA LEU A 169 12.02 -6.72 -0.98
C LEU A 169 13.17 -6.72 -2.00
N LYS A 170 14.39 -6.42 -1.56
CA LYS A 170 15.60 -6.47 -2.38
C LYS A 170 15.84 -7.86 -2.95
N GLU A 171 15.74 -8.91 -2.13
CA GLU A 171 15.86 -10.30 -2.56
C GLU A 171 14.78 -10.67 -3.60
N SER A 172 13.53 -10.24 -3.40
CA SER A 172 12.45 -10.42 -4.39
C SER A 172 12.78 -9.72 -5.70
N TYR A 173 13.20 -8.45 -5.62
CA TYR A 173 13.53 -7.62 -6.77
C TYR A 173 14.68 -8.21 -7.58
N GLU A 174 15.75 -8.64 -6.92
CA GLU A 174 16.90 -9.28 -7.58
C GLU A 174 16.51 -10.60 -8.24
N PHE A 175 15.67 -11.40 -7.60
CA PHE A 175 15.13 -12.63 -8.18
C PHE A 175 14.30 -12.34 -9.44
N GLU A 176 13.44 -11.31 -9.42
CA GLU A 176 12.64 -10.88 -10.55
C GLU A 176 13.51 -10.43 -11.73
N VAL A 177 14.55 -9.61 -11.47
CA VAL A 177 15.53 -9.20 -12.50
C VAL A 177 16.21 -10.42 -13.12
N GLN A 178 16.69 -11.36 -12.30
CA GLN A 178 17.43 -12.53 -12.78
C GLN A 178 16.59 -13.47 -13.66
N ASN A 179 15.28 -13.50 -13.42
CA ASN A 179 14.35 -14.40 -14.12
C ASN A 179 13.48 -13.68 -15.18
N GLY A 180 13.63 -12.36 -15.33
CA GLY A 180 12.84 -11.57 -16.28
C GLY A 180 11.36 -11.44 -15.90
N TYR A 181 11.05 -11.46 -14.60
CA TYR A 181 9.70 -11.23 -14.09
C TYR A 181 9.41 -9.74 -13.90
N PRO A 182 8.14 -9.30 -14.01
CA PRO A 182 7.75 -7.94 -13.66
C PRO A 182 7.93 -7.66 -12.15
N HIS A 183 8.38 -6.46 -11.81
CA HIS A 183 8.47 -5.99 -10.41
C HIS A 183 7.13 -5.56 -9.82
N PHE A 184 6.13 -5.30 -10.67
CA PHE A 184 4.82 -4.81 -10.26
C PHE A 184 3.79 -5.92 -10.43
N VAL A 185 2.86 -6.00 -9.48
CA VAL A 185 1.75 -6.96 -9.51
C VAL A 185 0.53 -6.32 -10.15
N THR A 186 -0.28 -7.13 -10.84
CA THR A 186 -1.58 -6.67 -11.31
C THR A 186 -2.61 -6.77 -10.20
N GLY A 187 -2.53 -7.79 -9.33
CA GLY A 187 -3.51 -8.00 -8.27
C GLY A 187 -4.90 -8.40 -8.75
N ASP A 188 -4.98 -8.87 -9.99
CA ASP A 188 -6.24 -9.33 -10.56
C ASP A 188 -6.65 -10.64 -9.89
N ILE A 189 -7.93 -10.73 -9.53
CA ILE A 189 -8.53 -11.91 -8.93
C ILE A 189 -9.23 -12.69 -10.04
N SER A 190 -8.75 -13.89 -10.30
CA SER A 190 -9.38 -14.86 -11.21
C SER A 190 -10.02 -15.99 -10.41
N CYS A 191 -11.25 -16.37 -10.76
CA CYS A 191 -11.96 -17.47 -10.11
C CYS A 191 -12.93 -18.15 -11.09
N HIS A 192 -13.49 -19.31 -10.70
CA HIS A 192 -14.61 -19.89 -11.42
C HIS A 192 -15.84 -18.94 -11.39
N VAL A 193 -16.63 -18.96 -12.47
CA VAL A 193 -17.83 -18.10 -12.60
C VAL A 193 -18.78 -18.35 -11.42
N GLY A 194 -19.10 -17.29 -10.67
CA GLY A 194 -19.96 -17.35 -9.48
C GLY A 194 -19.23 -17.40 -8.13
N SER A 195 -17.91 -17.67 -8.12
CA SER A 195 -17.14 -17.78 -6.87
C SER A 195 -16.86 -16.43 -6.20
N ILE A 196 -16.63 -15.35 -6.97
CA ILE A 196 -16.28 -14.05 -6.36
C ILE A 196 -17.42 -13.50 -5.48
N ASP A 197 -18.67 -13.76 -5.85
CA ASP A 197 -19.83 -13.38 -5.05
C ASP A 197 -19.89 -14.16 -3.75
N ALA A 198 -19.58 -15.46 -3.80
CA ALA A 198 -19.50 -16.29 -2.60
C ALA A 198 -18.37 -15.83 -1.66
N VAL A 199 -17.20 -15.44 -2.20
CA VAL A 199 -16.10 -14.89 -1.40
C VAL A 199 -16.52 -13.58 -0.75
N ILE A 200 -17.02 -12.63 -1.55
CA ILE A 200 -17.47 -11.33 -1.06
C ILE A 200 -18.54 -11.51 0.02
N SER A 201 -19.55 -12.35 -0.22
CA SER A 201 -20.62 -12.62 0.73
C SER A 201 -20.14 -13.34 1.99
N THR A 202 -19.08 -14.15 1.91
CA THR A 202 -18.53 -14.85 3.08
C THR A 202 -17.61 -13.95 3.90
N VAL A 203 -16.75 -13.17 3.24
CA VAL A 203 -15.78 -12.28 3.88
C VAL A 203 -16.45 -11.05 4.50
N PHE A 204 -17.54 -10.58 3.90
CA PHE A 204 -18.33 -9.44 4.36
C PHE A 204 -19.73 -9.84 4.85
N ALA A 205 -19.95 -11.11 5.24
CA ALA A 205 -21.24 -11.60 5.75
C ALA A 205 -21.79 -10.76 6.91
N ASP A 206 -20.88 -10.21 7.72
CA ASP A 206 -21.18 -9.45 8.94
C ASP A 206 -21.21 -7.91 8.72
N VAL A 207 -21.00 -7.45 7.48
CA VAL A 207 -21.05 -6.03 7.12
C VAL A 207 -22.37 -5.76 6.40
N VAL A 208 -23.43 -5.61 7.21
CA VAL A 208 -24.81 -5.30 6.80
C VAL A 208 -25.10 -3.83 7.04
#